data_AF-A0A2M7PKH4-F1
#
_entry.id   AF-A0A2M7PKH4-F1
#
_cell.length_a   1.000
_cell.length_b   1.000
_cell.length_c   1.000
_cell.angle_alpha   90.00
_cell.angle_beta   90.00
_cell.angle_gamma   90.00
#
_symmetry.space_group_name_H-M   'P 1'
#
loop_
_entity.id
_entity.type
_entity.pdbx_description
1 polymer ?
#
loop_
_entity_poly.entity_id
_entity_poly.type
_entity_poly.pdbx_seq_one_letter_code
_entity_poly.pdbx_strand_id
1 'polypeptide(L)'
;MVITEALWKGKPVVAGNVGGIPLQVDNRRTGYLVGGISECAERVIYLLRNSEIADKMGISGKEYVRKNFLITRLLKDYLSLFNSLK
;
A
#
# COMPACT_ATOMS: atom_id res chain seq x y z
N MET A 1 7.28 -3.10 -4.68
CA MET A 1 8.02 -3.87 -3.65
C MET A 1 8.19 -3.06 -2.37
N VAL A 2 8.95 -1.95 -2.38
CA VAL A 2 9.20 -1.12 -1.17
C VAL A 2 7.91 -0.66 -0.47
N ILE A 3 6.89 -0.24 -1.23
CA ILE A 3 5.59 0.18 -0.67
C ILE A 3 4.91 -0.98 0.06
N THR A 4 4.77 -2.13 -0.61
CA THR A 4 4.21 -3.35 -0.03
C THR A 4 4.94 -3.77 1.25
N GLU A 5 6.26 -3.66 1.27
CA GLU A 5 7.08 -4.01 2.45
C GLU A 5 6.83 -3.06 3.64
N ALA A 6 6.65 -1.77 3.39
CA ALA A 6 6.32 -0.79 4.42
C ALA A 6 4.91 -1.04 4.98
N LEU A 7 3.93 -1.23 4.10
CA LEU A 7 2.55 -1.57 4.48
C LEU A 7 2.50 -2.89 5.27
N TRP A 8 3.27 -3.90 4.87
CA TRP A 8 3.37 -5.18 5.60
C TRP A 8 3.87 -5.01 7.02
N LYS A 9 4.79 -4.07 7.24
CA LYS A 9 5.31 -3.68 8.56
C LYS A 9 4.38 -2.75 9.33
N GLY A 10 3.15 -2.54 8.84
CA GLY A 10 2.16 -1.69 9.47
C GLY A 10 2.54 -0.21 9.46
N LYS A 11 3.29 0.25 8.45
CA LYS A 11 3.64 1.66 8.30
C LYS A 11 2.81 2.30 7.19
N PRO A 12 2.09 3.41 7.46
CA PRO A 12 1.43 4.15 6.40
C PRO A 12 2.47 4.72 5.42
N VAL A 13 2.10 4.82 4.15
CA VAL A 13 2.99 5.30 3.08
C VAL A 13 2.43 6.57 2.46
N VAL A 14 3.27 7.59 2.28
CA VAL A 14 2.99 8.74 1.41
C VAL A 14 3.80 8.55 0.13
N ALA A 15 3.14 8.43 -1.01
CA ALA A 15 3.81 8.10 -2.27
C ALA A 15 3.23 8.87 -3.46
N GLY A 16 4.05 9.06 -4.50
CA GLY A 16 3.63 9.76 -5.71
C GLY A 16 2.52 9.01 -6.46
N ASN A 17 1.55 9.75 -7.01
CA ASN A 17 0.45 9.18 -7.80
C ASN A 17 0.89 8.88 -9.25
N VAL A 18 1.81 7.93 -9.44
CA VAL A 18 2.40 7.61 -10.74
C VAL A 18 2.69 6.11 -10.91
N GLY A 19 2.64 5.63 -12.16
CA GLY A 19 3.03 4.26 -12.51
C GLY A 19 2.23 3.18 -11.76
N GLY A 20 2.92 2.16 -11.25
CA GLY A 20 2.32 1.06 -10.48
C GLY A 20 2.12 1.35 -8.98
N ILE A 21 2.38 2.59 -8.51
CA ILE A 21 2.22 2.97 -7.11
C ILE A 21 0.75 2.95 -6.66
N PRO A 22 -0.21 3.51 -7.44
CA PRO A 22 -1.63 3.49 -7.07
C PRO A 22 -2.23 2.08 -6.94
N LEU A 23 -1.62 1.06 -7.55
CA LEU A 23 -2.03 -0.33 -7.38
C LEU A 23 -1.69 -0.87 -5.97
N GLN A 24 -0.63 -0.36 -5.35
CA GLN A 24 -0.14 -0.81 -4.02
C GLN A 24 -0.71 0.02 -2.87
N VAL A 25 -1.22 1.23 -3.11
CA VAL A 25 -1.73 2.16 -2.08
C VAL A 25 -3.21 2.41 -2.28
N ASP A 26 -4.02 2.00 -1.30
CA ASP A 26 -5.42 2.38 -1.22
C ASP A 26 -5.52 3.75 -0.56
N ASN A 27 -5.77 4.78 -1.38
CA ASN A 27 -5.64 6.17 -0.98
C ASN A 27 -6.55 6.51 0.22
N ARG A 28 -5.96 7.18 1.23
CA ARG A 28 -6.57 7.53 2.52
C ARG A 28 -6.90 6.35 3.44
N ARG A 29 -6.79 5.09 2.98
CA ARG A 29 -7.02 3.90 3.79
C ARG A 29 -5.73 3.22 4.24
N THR A 30 -4.73 3.09 3.37
CA THR A 30 -3.43 2.46 3.69
C THR A 30 -2.25 3.42 3.57
N GLY A 31 -2.48 4.56 2.93
CA GLY A 31 -1.47 5.58 2.66
C GLY A 31 -2.10 6.80 1.99
N TYR A 32 -1.26 7.72 1.54
CA TYR A 32 -1.68 8.85 0.69
C TYR A 32 -0.97 8.81 -0.65
N LEU A 33 -1.75 8.98 -1.71
CA LEU A 33 -1.25 9.27 -3.04
C LEU A 33 -1.19 10.78 -3.23
N VAL A 34 -0.02 11.30 -3.63
CA VAL A 34 0.24 12.74 -3.74
C VAL A 34 0.74 13.13 -5.12
N GLY A 35 0.41 14.36 -5.56
CA GLY A 35 0.80 14.90 -6.86
C GLY A 35 2.07 15.75 -6.85
N GLY A 36 2.57 16.16 -5.68
CA GLY A 36 3.72 17.04 -5.57
C GLY A 36 4.32 17.14 -4.16
N ILE A 37 5.42 17.89 -4.05
CA ILE A 37 6.23 17.97 -2.83
C ILE A 37 5.45 18.61 -1.68
N SER A 38 4.68 19.67 -1.95
CA SER A 38 3.88 20.36 -0.93
C SER A 38 2.86 19.44 -0.28
N GLU A 39 2.10 18.70 -1.10
CA GLU A 39 1.13 17.72 -0.61
C GLU A 39 1.82 16.56 0.14
N CYS A 40 2.98 16.10 -0.34
CA CYS A 40 3.78 15.10 0.37
C CYS A 40 4.12 15.56 1.79
N ALA A 41 4.66 16.78 1.93
CA ALA A 41 5.02 17.36 3.22
C ALA A 41 3.80 17.49 4.15
N GLU A 42 2.67 17.98 3.62
CA GLU A 42 1.42 18.11 4.38
C GLU A 42 0.95 16.76 4.93
N ARG A 43 0.94 15.70 4.11
CA ARG A 43 0.51 14.36 4.51
C ARG A 43 1.46 13.72 5.52
N VAL A 44 2.77 13.91 5.37
CA VAL A 44 3.76 13.44 6.35
C VAL A 44 3.53 14.12 7.70
N ILE A 45 3.41 15.45 7.72
CA ILE A 45 3.14 16.21 8.96
C ILE A 45 1.82 15.77 9.60
N TYR A 46 0.78 15.57 8.80
CA TYR A 46 -0.51 15.09 9.27
C TYR A 46 -0.40 13.74 9.99
N LEU A 47 0.29 12.76 9.38
CA LEU A 47 0.49 11.44 10.00
C LEU A 47 1.32 11.51 11.28
N LEU A 48 2.35 12.36 11.31
CA LEU A 48 3.18 12.56 12.51
C LEU A 48 2.39 13.21 13.67
N ARG A 49 1.45 14.10 13.37
CA ARG A 49 0.60 14.75 14.38
C ARG A 49 -0.59 13.90 14.83
N ASN A 50 -0.96 12.87 14.07
CA ASN A 50 -2.14 12.05 14.32
C ASN A 50 -1.75 10.55 14.34
N SER A 51 -1.03 10.15 15.40
CA SER A 51 -0.52 8.78 15.55
C SER A 51 -1.62 7.71 15.47
N GLU A 52 -2.80 7.95 16.05
CA GLU A 52 -3.92 7.02 15.99
C GLU A 52 -4.39 6.75 14.54
N ILE A 53 -4.36 7.78 13.70
CA ILE A 53 -4.72 7.66 12.28
C ILE A 53 -3.62 6.90 11.53
N ALA A 54 -2.35 7.20 11.83
CA ALA A 54 -1.21 6.48 11.27
C ALA A 54 -1.25 4.98 11.62
N ASP A 55 -1.61 4.63 12.86
CA ASP A 55 -1.72 3.25 13.33
C ASP A 55 -2.89 2.53 12.66
N LYS A 56 -4.08 3.14 12.60
CA LYS A 56 -5.25 2.59 11.88
C LYS A 56 -4.94 2.34 10.41
N MET A 57 -4.23 3.28 9.77
CA MET A 57 -3.80 3.17 8.39
C MET A 57 -2.75 2.07 8.20
N GLY A 58 -1.81 1.94 9.14
CA GLY A 58 -0.83 0.85 9.16
C GLY A 58 -1.45 -0.53 9.27
N ILE A 59 -2.40 -0.71 10.20
CA ILE A 59 -3.18 -1.96 10.35
C ILE A 59 -3.92 -2.29 9.05
N SER A 60 -4.60 -1.30 8.49
CA SER A 60 -5.31 -1.43 7.21
C SER A 60 -4.37 -1.80 6.07
N GLY A 61 -3.16 -1.22 6.04
CA GLY A 61 -2.10 -1.50 5.08
C GLY A 61 -1.60 -2.93 5.16
N LYS A 62 -1.34 -3.43 6.36
CA LYS A 62 -0.91 -4.82 6.57
C LYS A 62 -1.96 -5.81 6.08
N GLU A 63 -3.23 -5.58 6.41
CA GLU A 63 -4.34 -6.42 5.93
C GLU A 63 -4.54 -6.33 4.41
N TYR A 64 -4.34 -5.15 3.83
CA TYR A 64 -4.38 -4.96 2.39
C TYR A 64 -3.29 -5.77 1.69
N VAL A 65 -2.05 -5.76 2.22
CA VAL A 65 -0.95 -6.58 1.69
C VAL A 65 -1.23 -8.06 1.82
N ARG A 66 -1.71 -8.51 2.99
CA ARG A 66 -2.02 -9.91 3.27
C ARG A 66 -2.96 -10.52 2.22
N LYS A 67 -3.94 -9.74 1.75
CA LYS A 67 -4.96 -10.19 0.80
C LYS A 67 -4.50 -10.15 -0.66
N ASN A 68 -3.58 -9.25 -1.02
CA ASN A 68 -3.33 -8.91 -2.42
C ASN A 68 -1.89 -9.18 -2.90
N PHE A 69 -0.88 -9.02 -2.05
CA PHE A 69 0.52 -8.91 -2.51
C PHE A 69 1.49 -9.92 -1.87
N LEU A 70 0.97 -10.94 -1.19
CA LEU A 70 1.81 -12.04 -0.71
C LEU A 70 2.20 -12.98 -1.85
N ILE A 71 3.38 -13.59 -1.72
CA ILE A 71 3.89 -14.56 -2.71
C ILE A 71 2.94 -15.75 -2.91
N THR A 72 2.24 -16.18 -1.87
CA THR A 72 1.26 -17.28 -1.96
C THR A 72 0.07 -16.92 -2.84
N ARG A 73 -0.36 -15.66 -2.79
CA ARG A 73 -1.40 -15.11 -3.68
C ARG A 73 -0.91 -15.05 -5.13
N LEU A 74 0.32 -14.60 -5.36
CA LEU A 74 0.92 -14.57 -6.70
C LEU A 74 1.09 -15.99 -7.28
N LEU A 75 1.55 -16.95 -6.49
CA LEU A 75 1.66 -18.34 -6.91
C LEU A 75 0.31 -18.90 -7.37
N LYS A 76 -0.76 -18.61 -6.61
CA LYS A 76 -2.12 -19.01 -6.99
C LYS A 76 -2.55 -18.43 -8.34
N ASP A 77 -2.18 -17.18 -8.65
CA ASP A 77 -2.45 -16.59 -9.96
C ASP A 77 -1.80 -17.37 -11.09
N TYR A 78 -0.50 -17.64 -10.95
CA TYR A 78 0.25 -18.35 -11.96
C TYR A 78 -0.32 -19.75 -12.19
N LEU A 79 -0.66 -20.48 -11.13
CA LEU A 79 -1.28 -21.79 -11.25
C LEU A 79 -2.64 -21.73 -11.96
N SER A 80 -3.49 -20.74 -11.63
CA SER A 80 -4.76 -20.53 -12.32
C SER A 80 -4.57 -20.20 -13.80
N LEU A 81 -3.62 -19.33 -14.13
CA LEU A 81 -3.29 -18.98 -15.51
C LEU A 81 -2.80 -20.19 -16.30
N PHE A 82 -1.87 -20.98 -15.74
CA PHE A 82 -1.38 -22.17 -16.44
C PHE A 82 -2.46 -23.23 -16.63
N ASN A 83 -3.41 -23.34 -15.69
CA ASN A 83 -4.56 -24.22 -15.86
C ASN A 83 -5.55 -23.72 -16.92
N SER A 84 -5.66 -22.41 -17.16
CA SER A 84 -6.55 -21.84 -18.18
C SER A 84 -5.98 -21.85 -19.60
N LEU A 85 -4.69 -22.18 -19.76
CA LEU A 85 -4.02 -22.31 -21.06
C LEU A 85 -4.06 -23.75 -21.61
N LYS A 86 -4.63 -24.69 -20.85
CA LYS A 86 -4.99 -26.03 -21.32
C LYS A 86 -6.38 -26.02 -21.94
#